data_AF-F0FB82-F1
#
_entry.id   AF-F0FB82-F1
#
_cell.length_a   1.000
_cell.length_b   1.000
_cell.length_c   1.000
_cell.angle_alpha   90.00
_cell.angle_beta   90.00
_cell.angle_gamma   90.00
#
_symmetry.space_group_name_H-M   'P 1'
#
loop_
_entity.id
_entity.type
_entity.pdbx_description
1 polymer ?
#
loop_
_entity_poly.entity_id
_entity_poly.type
_entity_poly.pdbx_seq_one_letter_code
_entity_poly.pdbx_strand_id
1 'polypeptide(L)' 'MKYDGLSKYVDKEVMCAGKESTLLRFELMLKYAEKSIQEHPCETCADALGDWLYILKEFVSDCRNELR' A
#
# COMPACT_ATOMS: atom_id res chain seq x y z
N MET A 1 5.64 1.58 -11.99
CA MET A 1 5.42 2.34 -10.75
C MET A 1 6.18 3.65 -10.80
N LYS A 2 5.60 4.77 -10.33
CA LYS A 2 6.19 6.12 -10.47
C LYS A 2 7.39 6.44 -9.56
N TYR A 3 7.74 5.57 -8.61
CA TYR A 3 8.78 5.83 -7.61
C TYR A 3 9.91 4.78 -7.68
N ASP A 4 11.11 5.20 -8.08
CA ASP A 4 12.27 4.32 -8.31
C ASP A 4 12.71 3.51 -7.08
N GLY A 5 12.46 4.02 -5.86
CA GLY A 5 12.76 3.29 -4.62
C GLY A 5 11.72 2.22 -4.29
N LEU A 6 10.45 2.45 -4.67
CA LEU A 6 9.36 1.52 -4.38
C LEU A 6 9.37 0.32 -5.32
N SER A 7 9.78 0.48 -6.58
CA SER A 7 9.92 -0.65 -7.52
C SER A 7 10.89 -1.70 -7.00
N LYS A 8 12.09 -1.30 -6.55
CA LYS A 8 13.08 -2.20 -5.95
C LYS A 8 12.56 -2.89 -4.69
N TYR A 9 11.77 -2.19 -3.89
CA TYR A 9 11.13 -2.79 -2.71
C TYR A 9 10.12 -3.86 -3.12
N VAL A 10 9.26 -3.58 -4.10
CA VAL A 10 8.30 -4.55 -4.63
C VAL A 10 9.00 -5.77 -5.23
N ASP A 11 10.04 -5.58 -6.03
CA ASP A 11 10.82 -6.68 -6.60
C ASP A 11 11.36 -7.61 -5.51
N LYS A 12 11.87 -7.04 -4.41
CA LYS A 12 12.34 -7.80 -3.26
C LYS A 12 11.22 -8.56 -2.57
N GLU A 13 10.07 -7.93 -2.32
CA GLU A 13 8.92 -8.59 -1.72
C GLU A 13 8.41 -9.74 -2.61
N VAL A 14 8.34 -9.52 -3.93
CA VAL A 14 7.93 -10.54 -4.90
C VAL A 14 8.92 -11.70 -4.93
N MET A 15 10.22 -11.44 -4.88
CA MET A 15 11.24 -12.49 -4.77
C MET A 15 11.09 -13.31 -3.48
N CYS A 16 10.70 -12.69 -2.37
CA CYS A 16 10.60 -13.35 -1.07
C CYS A 16 9.27 -14.11 -0.86
N ALA A 17 8.14 -13.54 -1.30
CA ALA A 17 6.81 -14.04 -0.97
C ALA A 17 5.98 -14.48 -2.20
N GLY A 18 6.45 -14.18 -3.41
CA GLY A 18 5.72 -14.39 -4.66
C GLY A 18 4.71 -13.28 -4.95
N LYS A 19 4.42 -13.07 -6.24
CA LYS A 19 3.58 -11.97 -6.74
C LYS A 19 2.22 -11.88 -6.04
N GLU A 20 1.49 -13.00 -5.97
CA GLU A 20 0.14 -13.05 -5.39
C GLU A 20 0.14 -12.70 -3.90
N SER A 21 1.10 -13.24 -3.13
CA SER A 21 1.22 -12.96 -1.69
C SER A 21 1.59 -11.50 -1.44
N THR A 22 2.54 -10.97 -2.21
CA THR A 22 2.94 -9.56 -2.14
C THR A 22 1.77 -8.64 -2.45
N LEU A 23 1.03 -8.91 -3.53
CA LEU A 23 -0.14 -8.12 -3.91
C LEU A 23 -1.21 -8.14 -2.81
N LEU A 24 -1.52 -9.33 -2.26
CA LEU A 24 -2.49 -9.47 -1.17
C LEU A 24 -2.08 -8.66 0.06
N ARG A 25 -0.78 -8.64 0.43
CA ARG A 25 -0.30 -7.84 1.57
C ARG A 25 -0.50 -6.35 1.35
N PHE A 26 -0.20 -5.85 0.14
CA PHE A 26 -0.38 -4.43 -0.18
C PHE A 26 -1.87 -4.03 -0.18
N GLU A 27 -2.75 -4.89 -0.68
CA GLU A 27 -4.20 -4.67 -0.60
C GLU A 27 -4.70 -4.65 0.85
N LEU A 28 -4.20 -5.56 1.70
CA LEU A 28 -4.54 -5.58 3.13
C LEU A 28 -4.02 -4.34 3.86
N MET A 29 -2.82 -3.86 3.53
CA MET A 29 -2.25 -2.63 4.07
C MET A 29 -3.15 -1.42 3.73
N LEU A 30 -3.60 -1.30 2.48
CA LEU A 30 -4.51 -0.21 2.07
C LEU A 30 -5.84 -0.30 2.84
N LYS A 31 -6.42 -1.50 2.92
CA LYS A 31 -7.67 -1.71 3.66
C LYS A 31 -7.51 -1.36 5.15
N TYR A 32 -6.38 -1.70 5.74
CA TYR A 32 -6.08 -1.34 7.13
C TYR A 32 -6.00 0.18 7.30
N ALA A 33 -5.27 0.88 6.42
CA ALA A 33 -5.18 2.34 6.47
C ALA A 33 -6.57 3.00 6.35
N GLU A 34 -7.40 2.59 5.40
CA GLU A 34 -8.77 3.09 5.25
C GLU A 34 -9.62 2.87 6.51
N LYS A 35 -9.52 1.68 7.10
CA LYS A 35 -10.23 1.32 8.32
C LYS A 35 -9.76 2.13 9.53
N SER A 36 -8.45 2.31 9.69
CA SER A 36 -7.86 3.08 10.79
C SER A 36 -8.29 4.55 10.75
N ILE A 37 -8.33 5.16 9.57
CA ILE A 37 -8.81 6.54 9.40
C ILE A 37 -10.27 6.67 9.81
N GLN A 38 -11.09 5.67 9.48
CA GLN A 38 -12.51 5.67 9.81
C GLN A 38 -12.78 5.42 11.31
N GLU A 39 -12.06 4.50 11.95
CA GLU A 39 -12.29 4.09 13.34
C GLU A 39 -11.69 5.06 14.36
N HIS A 40 -10.64 5.80 13.98
CA HIS A 40 -9.89 6.69 14.86
C HIS A 40 -9.88 8.14 14.37
N PRO A 41 -11.06 8.76 14.10
CA PRO A 41 -11.11 10.14 13.64
C PRO A 41 -10.50 11.07 14.71
N CYS A 42 -9.67 12.01 14.28
CA CYS A 42 -8.94 12.98 15.11
C CYS A 42 -7.72 12.43 15.88
N GLU A 43 -7.34 11.17 15.70
CA GLU A 43 -6.02 10.72 16.16
C GLU A 43 -4.95 11.20 15.18
N THR A 44 -3.84 11.76 15.68
CA THR A 44 -2.76 12.29 14.83
C THR A 44 -2.18 11.24 13.88
N CYS A 45 -2.22 9.96 14.27
CA CYS A 45 -1.80 8.86 13.41
C CYS A 45 -2.77 8.61 12.25
N ALA A 46 -4.08 8.75 12.49
CA ALA A 46 -5.11 8.62 11.48
C ALA A 46 -5.09 9.82 10.52
N ASP A 47 -4.87 11.03 11.02
CA ASP A 47 -4.70 12.22 10.18
C ASP A 47 -3.48 12.09 9.26
N ALA A 48 -2.34 11.69 9.81
CA ALA A 48 -1.14 11.43 9.02
C ALA A 48 -1.35 10.31 7.98
N LEU A 49 -2.05 9.22 8.34
CA LEU A 49 -2.42 8.18 7.37
C LEU A 49 -3.37 8.72 6.29
N GLY A 50 -4.28 9.63 6.64
CA GLY A 50 -5.18 10.31 5.73
C GLY A 50 -4.45 11.11 4.66
N ASP A 51 -3.42 11.87 5.05
CA ASP A 51 -2.58 12.64 4.12
C ASP A 51 -1.89 11.73 3.08
N TRP A 52 -1.48 10.53 3.50
CA TRP A 52 -0.80 9.55 2.65
C TRP A 52 -1.74 8.61 1.89
N LEU A 53 -3.04 8.62 2.19
CA LEU A 53 -3.99 7.64 1.64
C LEU A 53 -4.05 7.65 0.11
N TYR A 54 -3.97 8.84 -0.50
CA TYR A 54 -3.94 8.97 -1.96
C TYR A 54 -2.73 8.25 -2.57
N ILE A 55 -1.54 8.44 -1.99
CA ILE A 55 -0.29 7.83 -2.45
C ILE A 55 -0.34 6.31 -2.28
N LEU A 56 -0.89 5.82 -1.15
CA LEU A 56 -1.09 4.39 -0.93
C LEU A 56 -2.04 3.79 -1.97
N LYS A 57 -3.12 4.49 -2.32
CA LYS A 57 -4.06 4.04 -3.37
C LYS A 57 -3.39 3.95 -4.74
N GLU A 58 -2.64 4.98 -5.14
CA GLU A 58 -1.88 4.95 -6.39
C GLU A 58 -0.86 3.80 -6.39
N PHE A 59 -0.09 3.64 -5.32
CA PHE A 59 0.90 2.56 -5.19
C PHE A 59 0.27 1.17 -5.32
N VAL A 60 -0.83 0.89 -4.61
CA VAL A 60 -1.50 -0.42 -4.70
C VAL A 60 -2.14 -0.64 -6.07
N SER A 61 -2.64 0.42 -6.70
CA SER A 61 -3.15 0.37 -8.07
C SER A 61 -2.06 0.02 -9.09
N ASP A 62 -0.89 0.67 -9.00
CA ASP A 62 0.29 0.35 -9.81
C ASP A 62 0.69 -1.12 -9.62
N CYS A 63 0.80 -1.59 -8.37
CA CYS A 63 1.10 -2.99 -8.05
C CYS A 63 0.08 -3.97 -8.64
N ARG A 64 -1.22 -3.65 -8.59
CA ARG A 64 -2.28 -4.48 -9.20
C ARG A 64 -2.11 -4.63 -10.70
N ASN A 65 -1.69 -3.57 -11.39
CA ASN A 65 -1.53 -3.58 -12.83
C ASN A 65 -0.23 -4.28 -13.26
N GLU A 66 0.81 -4.23 -12.43
CA GLU A 66 2.14 -4.77 -12.75
C GLU A 66 2.36 -6.21 -12.27
N LEU A 67 1.67 -6.64 -11.20
CA LEU A 67 1.84 -7.96 -10.60
C LEU A 67 0.77 -8.98 -10.96
N ARG A 68 -0.36 -8.56 -11.55
CA ARG A 68 -1.35 -9.46 -12.18
C ARG A 68 -0.84 -10.00 -13.51
#